data_AF-A0A1R1A3U4-F1
#
_entry.id   AF-A0A1R1A3U4-F1
#
_cell.length_a   1.000
_cell.length_b   1.000
_cell.length_c   1.000
_cell.angle_alpha   90.00
_cell.angle_beta   90.00
_cell.angle_gamma   90.00
#
_symmetry.space_group_name_H-M   'P 1'
#
loop_
_entity.id
_entity.type
_entity.pdbx_description
1 polymer ?
#
loop_
_entity_poly.entity_id
_entity_poly.type
_entity_poly.pdbx_seq_one_letter_code
_entity_poly.pdbx_strand_id
1 'polypeptide(L)'
;MNTIKKEHRMESIRFFVQELISSINNEAKKQEASIHLFGVASLASMLAMKRGQDAELASIAALLHRYYDYKTGISEFSGLNSAESVRPFIRDLDLFMKEEQNTILRAIFYYEDRSRSQGPYEEILKDAYLLQLYLHQPNHCFDQVGKSRLEKVFSELMIPAKFVGASIDSDTVGIDERSTTRELLADIAESLAGEDIIGVPGDERYREICRYWPDSDIHKVLKNSWCAAFVYYCCKLAGFRLPIRYPNGVCRFAGVAAWLEWAQLPETGFFYKDGQNGFTPQRGDIVIYDKLLSDEPHDHIGIILSCEDTQILVAEGNRDNQNYSDVFYRERQRFILGYIRISNDYQYEWCGEYIPNT
;
A
#
# COMPACT_ATOMS: atom_id res chain seq x y z
N MET A 1 -29.99 9.21 22.18
CA MET A 1 -28.73 9.85 21.75
C MET A 1 -27.73 8.84 21.15
N ASN A 2 -27.49 7.69 21.80
CA ASN A 2 -26.53 6.69 21.29
C ASN A 2 -26.98 5.98 19.99
N THR A 3 -28.27 5.63 19.84
CA THR A 3 -28.80 4.94 18.65
C THR A 3 -28.80 5.82 17.39
N ILE A 4 -29.10 7.11 17.53
CA ILE A 4 -29.13 8.08 16.42
C ILE A 4 -27.71 8.30 15.86
N LYS A 5 -26.69 8.34 16.73
CA LYS A 5 -25.30 8.44 16.30
C LYS A 5 -24.85 7.16 15.57
N LYS A 6 -25.31 5.96 16.01
CA LYS A 6 -25.04 4.68 15.35
C LYS A 6 -25.67 4.57 13.95
N GLU A 7 -26.94 4.96 13.78
CA GLU A 7 -27.59 4.95 12.46
C GLU A 7 -26.83 5.84 11.46
N HIS A 8 -26.37 7.02 11.90
CA HIS A 8 -25.57 7.92 11.09
C HIS A 8 -24.20 7.35 10.69
N ARG A 9 -23.55 6.54 11.54
CA ARG A 9 -22.24 5.91 11.26
C ARG A 9 -22.32 4.99 10.07
N MET A 10 -23.17 3.97 10.17
CA MET A 10 -23.30 2.95 9.12
C MET A 10 -23.79 3.57 7.81
N GLU A 11 -24.73 4.52 7.85
CA GLU A 11 -25.22 5.21 6.65
C GLU A 11 -24.10 6.00 5.96
N SER A 12 -23.28 6.74 6.71
CA SER A 12 -22.13 7.48 6.16
C SER A 12 -21.12 6.56 5.49
N ILE A 13 -20.80 5.41 6.11
CA ILE A 13 -19.91 4.41 5.53
C ILE A 13 -20.50 3.79 4.26
N ARG A 14 -21.79 3.45 4.27
CA ARG A 14 -22.47 2.89 3.09
C ARG A 14 -22.49 3.86 1.92
N PHE A 15 -22.78 5.14 2.16
CA PHE A 15 -22.73 6.16 1.13
C PHE A 15 -21.33 6.26 0.52
N PHE A 16 -20.30 6.34 1.37
CA PHE A 16 -18.91 6.38 0.90
C PHE A 16 -18.51 5.16 0.06
N VAL A 17 -18.93 3.96 0.47
CA VAL A 17 -18.66 2.72 -0.27
C VAL A 17 -19.45 2.65 -1.58
N GLN A 18 -20.67 3.16 -1.61
CA GLN A 18 -21.47 3.25 -2.84
C GLN A 18 -20.86 4.23 -3.84
N GLU A 19 -20.33 5.37 -3.39
CA GLU A 19 -19.59 6.30 -4.23
C GLU A 19 -18.33 5.64 -4.82
N LEU A 20 -17.58 4.89 -4.00
CA LEU A 20 -16.44 4.10 -4.47
C LEU A 20 -16.86 3.12 -5.56
N ILE A 21 -17.87 2.29 -5.30
CA ILE A 21 -18.37 1.28 -6.26
C ILE A 21 -18.84 1.97 -7.55
N SER A 22 -19.56 3.09 -7.43
CA SER A 22 -20.07 3.83 -8.59
C SER A 22 -18.94 4.40 -9.47
N SER A 23 -17.78 4.71 -8.89
CA SER A 23 -16.61 5.17 -9.62
C SER A 23 -15.89 4.08 -10.43
N ILE A 24 -16.24 2.81 -10.26
CA ILE A 24 -15.65 1.70 -11.04
C ILE A 24 -16.22 1.71 -12.46
N ASN A 25 -15.36 1.89 -13.46
CA ASN A 25 -15.75 2.00 -14.87
C ASN A 25 -16.30 0.70 -15.48
N ASN A 26 -15.87 -0.46 -14.98
CA ASN A 26 -16.29 -1.77 -15.52
C ASN A 26 -17.52 -2.28 -14.74
N GLU A 27 -18.66 -2.43 -15.43
CA GLU A 27 -19.92 -2.85 -14.81
C GLU A 27 -19.87 -4.24 -14.15
N ALA A 28 -19.17 -5.20 -14.75
CA ALA A 28 -19.02 -6.54 -14.14
C ALA A 28 -18.23 -6.45 -12.83
N LYS A 29 -17.11 -5.70 -12.83
CA LYS A 29 -16.32 -5.46 -11.60
C LYS A 29 -17.11 -4.66 -10.57
N LYS A 30 -17.94 -3.71 -10.99
CA LYS A 30 -18.83 -2.93 -10.11
C LYS A 30 -19.83 -3.84 -9.39
N GLN A 31 -20.48 -4.73 -10.13
CA GLN A 31 -21.41 -5.71 -9.57
C GLN A 31 -20.69 -6.68 -8.62
N GLU A 32 -19.52 -7.19 -9.03
CA GLU A 32 -18.68 -8.07 -8.18
C GLU A 32 -18.28 -7.37 -6.88
N ALA A 33 -17.81 -6.12 -6.95
CA ALA A 33 -17.43 -5.32 -5.78
C ALA A 33 -18.60 -5.13 -4.82
N SER A 34 -19.80 -4.83 -5.34
CA SER A 34 -21.01 -4.67 -4.54
C SER A 34 -21.38 -5.97 -3.80
N ILE A 35 -21.45 -7.09 -4.53
CA ILE A 35 -21.76 -8.40 -3.94
C ILE A 35 -20.72 -8.79 -2.89
N HIS A 36 -19.44 -8.57 -3.20
CA HIS A 36 -18.35 -8.93 -2.30
C HIS A 36 -18.35 -8.11 -1.02
N LEU A 37 -18.30 -6.77 -1.13
CA LEU A 37 -18.17 -5.90 0.04
C LEU A 37 -19.37 -6.03 0.99
N PHE A 38 -20.60 -5.99 0.47
CA PHE A 38 -21.80 -6.14 1.30
C PHE A 38 -22.00 -7.58 1.79
N GLY A 39 -21.55 -8.58 1.03
CA GLY A 39 -21.54 -9.98 1.45
C GLY A 39 -20.61 -10.21 2.63
N VAL A 40 -19.34 -9.77 2.55
CA VAL A 40 -18.37 -9.87 3.65
C VAL A 40 -18.89 -9.10 4.87
N ALA A 41 -19.46 -7.90 4.68
CA ALA A 41 -20.01 -7.10 5.77
C ALA A 41 -21.16 -7.79 6.52
N SER A 42 -22.07 -8.43 5.79
CA SER A 42 -23.18 -9.17 6.39
C SER A 42 -22.69 -10.38 7.19
N LEU A 43 -21.73 -11.11 6.65
CA LEU A 43 -21.13 -12.27 7.33
C LEU A 43 -20.30 -11.85 8.55
N ALA A 44 -19.53 -10.75 8.45
CA ALA A 44 -18.77 -10.21 9.57
C ALA A 44 -19.68 -9.77 10.72
N SER A 45 -20.79 -9.09 10.40
CA SER A 45 -21.83 -8.71 11.37
C SER A 45 -22.41 -9.94 12.09
N MET A 46 -22.80 -10.97 11.32
CA MET A 46 -23.33 -12.22 11.87
C MET A 46 -22.32 -12.94 12.78
N LEU A 47 -21.06 -13.07 12.33
CA LEU A 47 -19.99 -13.70 13.11
C LEU A 47 -19.68 -12.90 14.38
N ALA A 48 -19.65 -11.57 14.31
CA ALA A 48 -19.49 -10.71 15.48
C ALA A 48 -20.61 -10.93 16.51
N MET A 49 -21.87 -10.99 16.08
CA MET A 49 -22.99 -11.32 16.96
C MET A 49 -22.81 -12.69 17.63
N LYS A 50 -22.42 -13.71 16.86
CA LYS A 50 -22.18 -15.06 17.37
C LYS A 50 -21.05 -15.12 18.39
N ARG A 51 -20.02 -14.28 18.21
CA ARG A 51 -18.80 -14.22 19.03
C ARG A 51 -18.83 -13.15 20.13
N GLY A 52 -19.98 -12.50 20.35
CA GLY A 52 -20.16 -11.49 21.39
C GLY A 52 -19.36 -10.19 21.17
N GLN A 53 -19.12 -9.80 19.92
CA GLN A 53 -18.45 -8.56 19.52
C GLN A 53 -19.44 -7.54 18.93
N ASP A 54 -19.01 -6.28 18.73
CA ASP A 54 -19.86 -5.25 18.11
C ASP A 54 -20.02 -5.51 16.61
N ALA A 55 -21.24 -5.90 16.22
CA ALA A 55 -21.59 -6.24 14.86
C ALA A 55 -21.47 -5.07 13.87
N GLU A 56 -21.67 -3.83 14.35
CA GLU A 56 -21.57 -2.63 13.53
C GLU A 56 -20.11 -2.36 13.15
N LEU A 57 -19.18 -2.44 14.12
CA LEU A 57 -17.75 -2.23 13.87
C LEU A 57 -17.18 -3.30 12.94
N ALA A 58 -17.57 -4.57 13.13
CA ALA A 58 -17.17 -5.67 12.25
C ALA A 58 -17.68 -5.46 10.82
N SER A 59 -18.95 -5.03 10.67
CA SER A 59 -19.54 -4.72 9.36
C SER A 59 -18.86 -3.53 8.68
N ILE A 60 -18.48 -2.49 9.43
CA ILE A 60 -17.79 -1.31 8.89
C ILE A 60 -16.38 -1.66 8.40
N ALA A 61 -15.61 -2.41 9.20
CA ALA A 61 -14.30 -2.89 8.78
C ALA A 61 -14.40 -3.72 7.49
N ALA A 62 -15.38 -4.61 7.41
CA ALA A 62 -15.64 -5.42 6.24
C ALA A 62 -16.05 -4.61 4.99
N LEU A 63 -16.84 -3.54 5.12
CA LEU A 63 -17.18 -2.68 3.98
C LEU A 63 -15.97 -1.94 3.41
N LEU A 64 -14.97 -1.65 4.26
CA LEU A 64 -13.81 -0.84 3.92
C LEU A 64 -12.55 -1.66 3.58
N HIS A 65 -12.57 -2.99 3.80
CA HIS A 65 -11.36 -3.81 3.82
C HIS A 65 -10.55 -3.85 2.51
N ARG A 66 -11.20 -3.57 1.37
CA ARG A 66 -10.58 -3.56 0.03
C ARG A 66 -10.73 -2.22 -0.67
N TYR A 67 -10.84 -1.14 0.11
CA TYR A 67 -10.99 0.20 -0.44
C TYR A 67 -9.90 0.52 -1.47
N TYR A 68 -8.64 0.21 -1.16
CA TYR A 68 -7.52 0.52 -2.05
C TYR A 68 -7.63 -0.22 -3.39
N ASP A 69 -7.96 -1.51 -3.37
CA ASP A 69 -8.10 -2.35 -4.55
C ASP A 69 -9.11 -1.78 -5.53
N TYR A 70 -10.31 -1.44 -5.03
CA TYR A 70 -11.38 -0.95 -5.87
C TYR A 70 -11.13 0.48 -6.33
N LYS A 71 -10.41 1.28 -5.55
CA LYS A 71 -10.08 2.67 -5.90
C LYS A 71 -8.97 2.77 -6.95
N THR A 72 -7.96 1.92 -6.85
CA THR A 72 -6.73 2.00 -7.68
C THR A 72 -6.64 0.89 -8.72
N GLY A 73 -7.38 -0.19 -8.56
CA GLY A 73 -7.24 -1.42 -9.35
C GLY A 73 -6.00 -2.25 -8.98
N ILE A 74 -5.31 -1.94 -7.87
CA ILE A 74 -4.09 -2.60 -7.43
C ILE A 74 -4.40 -3.42 -6.17
N SER A 75 -4.17 -4.73 -6.21
CA SER A 75 -4.45 -5.65 -5.09
C SER A 75 -3.23 -5.99 -4.24
N GLU A 76 -2.05 -5.45 -4.58
CA GLU A 76 -0.84 -5.70 -3.79
C GLU A 76 -0.95 -5.05 -2.41
N PHE A 77 -0.64 -5.80 -1.36
CA PHE A 77 -0.78 -5.37 0.04
C PHE A 77 -2.18 -4.83 0.35
N SER A 78 -3.23 -5.51 -0.13
CA SER A 78 -4.62 -5.02 -0.08
C SER A 78 -5.05 -4.58 1.32
N GLY A 79 -4.82 -5.39 2.35
CA GLY A 79 -5.17 -5.05 3.73
C GLY A 79 -4.44 -3.80 4.24
N LEU A 80 -3.11 -3.79 4.12
CA LEU A 80 -2.27 -2.67 4.56
C LEU A 80 -2.62 -1.37 3.82
N ASN A 81 -2.64 -1.42 2.49
CA ASN A 81 -2.90 -0.24 1.66
C ASN A 81 -4.34 0.25 1.89
N SER A 82 -5.32 -0.63 2.06
CA SER A 82 -6.70 -0.23 2.37
C SER A 82 -6.79 0.44 3.74
N ALA A 83 -6.17 -0.12 4.79
CA ALA A 83 -6.14 0.50 6.12
C ALA A 83 -5.55 1.92 6.04
N GLU A 84 -4.43 2.09 5.34
CA GLU A 84 -3.81 3.41 5.18
C GLU A 84 -4.59 4.38 4.30
N SER A 85 -5.40 3.87 3.39
CA SER A 85 -6.27 4.68 2.53
C SER A 85 -7.48 5.19 3.29
N VAL A 86 -8.08 4.35 4.14
CA VAL A 86 -9.32 4.70 4.87
C VAL A 86 -9.06 5.43 6.19
N ARG A 87 -7.85 5.35 6.75
CA ARG A 87 -7.48 5.99 8.03
C ARG A 87 -7.80 7.49 8.07
N PRO A 88 -7.40 8.34 7.10
CA PRO A 88 -7.75 9.76 7.13
C PRO A 88 -9.27 9.99 7.08
N PHE A 89 -9.98 9.22 6.24
CA PHE A 89 -11.42 9.32 6.11
C PHE A 89 -12.16 8.98 7.43
N ILE A 90 -11.81 7.87 8.08
CA ILE A 90 -12.43 7.46 9.35
C ILE A 90 -12.17 8.50 10.45
N ARG A 91 -10.95 9.06 10.50
CA ARG A 91 -10.57 10.13 11.44
C ARG A 91 -11.40 11.38 11.18
N ASP A 92 -11.46 11.83 9.93
CA ASP A 92 -12.06 13.12 9.55
C ASP A 92 -13.60 13.08 9.58
N LEU A 93 -14.21 11.88 9.53
CA LEU A 93 -15.65 11.71 9.79
C LEU A 93 -16.04 12.13 11.23
N ASP A 94 -15.12 12.01 12.20
CA ASP A 94 -15.36 12.32 13.62
C ASP A 94 -16.58 11.60 14.24
N LEU A 95 -16.91 10.42 13.72
CA LEU A 95 -18.03 9.61 14.20
C LEU A 95 -17.61 8.45 15.13
N PHE A 96 -16.32 8.16 15.20
CA PHE A 96 -15.76 7.00 15.90
C PHE A 96 -14.78 7.40 16.99
N MET A 97 -14.85 6.73 18.14
CA MET A 97 -13.84 6.86 19.20
C MET A 97 -12.50 6.30 18.72
N LYS A 98 -11.38 6.77 19.28
CA LYS A 98 -10.04 6.33 18.88
C LYS A 98 -9.87 4.80 18.92
N GLU A 99 -10.43 4.16 19.94
CA GLU A 99 -10.41 2.70 20.09
C GLU A 99 -11.22 1.99 19.00
N GLU A 100 -12.34 2.56 18.57
CA GLU A 100 -13.14 2.05 17.46
C GLU A 100 -12.41 2.21 16.13
N GLN A 101 -11.75 3.35 15.90
CA GLN A 101 -10.93 3.59 14.72
C GLN A 101 -9.78 2.57 14.65
N ASN A 102 -9.07 2.36 15.76
CA ASN A 102 -8.01 1.37 15.86
C ASN A 102 -8.53 -0.04 15.56
N THR A 103 -9.70 -0.39 16.11
CA THR A 103 -10.34 -1.69 15.88
C THR A 103 -10.63 -1.91 14.39
N ILE A 104 -11.25 -0.93 13.73
CA ILE A 104 -11.58 -0.99 12.30
C ILE A 104 -10.31 -1.11 11.45
N LEU A 105 -9.33 -0.24 11.68
CA LEU A 105 -8.12 -0.16 10.88
C LEU A 105 -7.23 -1.39 11.03
N ARG A 106 -7.14 -1.96 12.24
CA ARG A 106 -6.39 -3.20 12.46
C ARG A 106 -7.06 -4.40 11.82
N ALA A 107 -8.39 -4.50 11.93
CA ALA A 107 -9.14 -5.54 11.23
C ALA A 107 -8.84 -5.52 9.73
N ILE A 108 -8.89 -4.33 9.11
CA ILE A 108 -8.53 -4.15 7.70
C ILE A 108 -7.06 -4.48 7.45
N PHE A 109 -6.12 -3.99 8.26
CA PHE A 109 -4.70 -4.24 8.05
C PHE A 109 -4.35 -5.74 8.01
N TYR A 110 -4.91 -6.53 8.93
CA TYR A 110 -4.56 -7.94 9.12
C TYR A 110 -5.47 -8.92 8.39
N TYR A 111 -6.45 -8.49 7.59
CA TYR A 111 -7.46 -9.41 7.03
C TYR A 111 -6.87 -10.50 6.10
N GLU A 112 -5.72 -10.22 5.47
CA GLU A 112 -5.02 -11.20 4.61
C GLU A 112 -3.99 -12.04 5.39
N ASP A 113 -3.54 -11.57 6.56
CA ASP A 113 -2.53 -12.25 7.36
C ASP A 113 -3.13 -13.44 8.10
N ARG A 114 -2.99 -14.62 7.50
CA ARG A 114 -3.41 -15.89 8.09
C ARG A 114 -2.28 -16.59 8.86
N SER A 115 -1.07 -16.03 8.90
CA SER A 115 0.11 -16.65 9.52
C SER A 115 0.06 -16.61 11.05
N ARG A 116 -0.68 -15.64 11.60
CA ARG A 116 -0.81 -15.40 13.04
C ARG A 116 -2.29 -15.23 13.41
N SER A 117 -2.57 -15.42 14.69
CA SER A 117 -3.85 -15.03 15.29
C SER A 117 -3.72 -13.61 15.83
N GLN A 118 -4.69 -12.75 15.54
CA GLN A 118 -4.77 -11.39 16.04
C GLN A 118 -6.00 -11.23 16.96
N GLY A 119 -6.47 -10.00 17.11
CA GLY A 119 -7.65 -9.66 17.92
C GLY A 119 -8.96 -10.17 17.32
N PRO A 120 -10.06 -10.04 18.08
CA PRO A 120 -11.34 -10.64 17.70
C PRO A 120 -11.89 -10.12 16.37
N TYR A 121 -11.69 -8.83 16.05
CA TYR A 121 -12.21 -8.23 14.81
C TYR A 121 -11.39 -8.61 13.59
N GLU A 122 -10.07 -8.72 13.73
CA GLU A 122 -9.17 -9.25 12.73
C GLU A 122 -9.57 -10.69 12.36
N GLU A 123 -9.83 -11.54 13.36
CA GLU A 123 -10.24 -12.92 13.15
C GLU A 123 -11.65 -13.03 12.55
N ILE A 124 -12.59 -12.18 12.97
CA ILE A 124 -13.94 -12.09 12.37
C ILE A 124 -13.84 -11.73 10.89
N LEU A 125 -13.03 -10.73 10.52
CA LEU A 125 -12.96 -10.27 9.14
C LEU A 125 -12.31 -11.30 8.22
N LYS A 126 -11.24 -11.97 8.67
CA LYS A 126 -10.63 -13.10 7.94
C LYS A 126 -11.65 -14.19 7.64
N ASP A 127 -12.44 -14.57 8.64
CA ASP A 127 -13.42 -15.65 8.53
C ASP A 127 -14.59 -15.25 7.64
N ALA A 128 -15.10 -14.02 7.78
CA ALA A 128 -16.15 -13.48 6.94
C ALA A 128 -15.72 -13.40 5.47
N TYR A 129 -14.49 -12.97 5.22
CA TYR A 129 -13.90 -12.90 3.88
C TYR A 129 -13.83 -14.28 3.23
N LEU A 130 -13.22 -15.26 3.91
CA LEU A 130 -13.11 -16.63 3.39
C LEU A 130 -14.48 -17.26 3.17
N LEU A 131 -15.43 -17.07 4.09
CA LEU A 131 -16.78 -17.61 3.96
C LEU A 131 -17.52 -16.98 2.77
N GLN A 132 -17.36 -15.67 2.54
CA GLN A 132 -17.95 -15.02 1.37
C GLN A 132 -17.39 -15.60 0.07
N LEU A 133 -16.06 -15.78 -0.02
CA LEU A 133 -15.41 -16.38 -1.17
C LEU A 133 -15.92 -17.79 -1.42
N TYR A 134 -16.02 -18.63 -0.38
CA TYR A 134 -16.54 -19.99 -0.50
C TYR A 134 -17.97 -20.02 -1.06
N LEU A 135 -18.85 -19.13 -0.58
CA LEU A 135 -20.26 -19.09 -0.99
C LEU A 135 -20.45 -18.55 -2.42
N HIS A 136 -19.58 -17.67 -2.90
CA HIS A 136 -19.74 -17.01 -4.21
C HIS A 136 -18.82 -17.58 -5.29
N GLN A 137 -17.72 -18.22 -4.90
CA GLN A 137 -16.72 -18.80 -5.79
C GLN A 137 -16.47 -20.26 -5.39
N PRO A 138 -17.38 -21.20 -5.70
CA PRO A 138 -17.28 -22.59 -5.27
C PRO A 138 -16.03 -23.33 -5.80
N ASN A 139 -15.42 -22.82 -6.87
CA ASN A 139 -14.19 -23.34 -7.46
C ASN A 139 -12.92 -22.68 -6.91
N HIS A 140 -13.03 -21.77 -5.93
CA HIS A 140 -11.89 -21.11 -5.32
C HIS A 140 -11.04 -22.12 -4.55
N CYS A 141 -9.74 -22.14 -4.83
CA CYS A 141 -8.79 -23.01 -4.15
C CYS A 141 -8.26 -22.32 -2.89
N PHE A 142 -8.62 -22.86 -1.72
CA PHE A 142 -8.12 -22.37 -0.44
C PHE A 142 -6.82 -23.07 -0.03
N ASP A 143 -5.87 -22.31 0.51
CA ASP A 143 -4.71 -22.87 1.20
C ASP A 143 -5.12 -23.68 2.45
N GLN A 144 -4.20 -24.45 3.01
CA GLN A 144 -4.49 -25.34 4.15
C GLN A 144 -4.98 -24.56 5.39
N VAL A 145 -4.47 -23.34 5.59
CA VAL A 145 -4.87 -22.48 6.72
C VAL A 145 -6.30 -21.99 6.50
N GLY A 146 -6.63 -21.52 5.30
CA GLY A 146 -7.96 -21.07 4.88
C GLY A 146 -9.00 -22.17 5.00
N LYS A 147 -8.69 -23.40 4.56
CA LYS A 147 -9.56 -24.58 4.75
C LYS A 147 -9.84 -24.81 6.24
N SER A 148 -8.79 -24.84 7.06
CA SER A 148 -8.92 -25.06 8.51
C SER A 148 -9.75 -23.98 9.20
N ARG A 149 -9.67 -22.73 8.74
CA ARG A 149 -10.51 -21.63 9.24
C ARG A 149 -11.98 -21.81 8.83
N LEU A 150 -12.24 -22.14 7.57
CA LEU A 150 -13.60 -22.37 7.08
C LEU A 150 -14.28 -23.55 7.79
N GLU A 151 -13.56 -24.65 8.04
CA GLU A 151 -14.08 -25.79 8.81
C GLU A 151 -14.53 -25.39 10.23
N LYS A 152 -13.73 -24.56 10.91
CA LYS A 152 -14.10 -24.00 12.22
C LYS A 152 -15.36 -23.14 12.13
N VAL A 153 -15.46 -22.28 11.13
CA VAL A 153 -16.63 -21.43 10.89
C VAL A 153 -17.87 -22.28 10.59
N PHE A 154 -17.76 -23.31 9.76
CA PHE A 154 -18.88 -24.22 9.49
C PHE A 154 -19.33 -24.97 10.74
N SER A 155 -18.39 -25.43 11.57
CA SER A 155 -18.74 -26.04 12.86
C SER A 155 -19.41 -25.04 13.80
N GLU A 156 -18.94 -23.79 13.86
CA GLU A 156 -19.52 -22.72 14.68
C GLU A 156 -20.96 -22.38 14.26
N LEU A 157 -21.23 -22.41 12.94
CA LEU A 157 -22.51 -22.10 12.33
C LEU A 157 -23.40 -23.33 12.10
N MET A 158 -22.95 -24.53 12.47
CA MET A 158 -23.66 -25.81 12.25
C MET A 158 -23.99 -26.08 10.77
N ILE A 159 -23.09 -25.68 9.86
CA ILE A 159 -23.23 -25.91 8.42
C ILE A 159 -22.62 -27.28 8.06
N PRO A 160 -23.39 -28.20 7.46
CA PRO A 160 -22.88 -29.51 7.06
C PRO A 160 -22.12 -29.40 5.72
N ALA A 161 -20.91 -28.86 5.75
CA ALA A 161 -20.04 -28.75 4.56
C ALA A 161 -18.86 -29.75 4.64
N LYS A 162 -18.47 -30.30 3.50
CA LYS A 162 -17.29 -31.16 3.34
C LYS A 162 -16.39 -30.57 2.26
N PHE A 163 -15.14 -30.28 2.58
CA PHE A 163 -14.15 -29.91 1.57
C PHE A 163 -13.71 -31.13 0.77
N VAL A 164 -13.67 -31.01 -0.56
CA VAL A 164 -13.00 -31.96 -1.46
C VAL A 164 -11.79 -31.22 -2.02
N GLY A 165 -10.59 -31.54 -1.53
CA GLY A 165 -9.36 -30.85 -1.92
C GLY A 165 -8.57 -31.62 -2.97
N ALA A 166 -8.36 -31.02 -4.14
CA ALA A 166 -7.13 -31.24 -4.91
C ALA A 166 -6.11 -30.18 -4.47
N SER A 167 -4.87 -30.60 -4.24
CA SER A 167 -3.71 -29.73 -4.07
C SER A 167 -3.03 -29.54 -5.42
N ILE A 168 -2.58 -28.33 -5.73
CA ILE A 168 -1.66 -28.07 -6.82
C ILE A 168 -0.37 -27.55 -6.18
N ASP A 169 0.72 -28.25 -6.44
CA ASP A 169 2.07 -27.80 -6.14
C ASP A 169 2.39 -26.58 -6.99
N SER A 170 2.97 -25.55 -6.38
CA SER A 170 3.41 -24.36 -7.09
C SER A 170 4.67 -24.66 -7.89
N ASP A 171 4.56 -24.63 -9.21
CA ASP A 171 5.70 -24.58 -10.11
C ASP A 171 6.53 -23.32 -9.83
N THR A 172 7.78 -23.53 -9.44
CA THR A 172 8.79 -22.47 -9.35
C THR A 172 9.25 -22.16 -10.77
N VAL A 173 8.84 -21.00 -11.27
CA VAL A 173 9.33 -20.48 -12.55
C VAL A 173 10.81 -20.15 -12.40
N GLY A 174 11.62 -20.70 -13.30
CA GLY A 174 13.07 -20.48 -13.36
C GLY A 174 13.41 -19.00 -13.52
N ILE A 175 14.42 -18.56 -12.77
CA ILE A 175 15.00 -17.22 -12.87
C ILE A 175 15.87 -17.22 -14.14
N ASP A 176 15.42 -16.47 -15.14
CA ASP A 176 16.19 -16.11 -16.33
C ASP A 176 17.38 -15.20 -15.92
N GLU A 177 18.54 -15.36 -16.55
CA GLU A 177 19.72 -14.50 -16.33
C GLU A 177 19.40 -13.07 -16.83
N ARG A 178 18.79 -12.26 -15.97
CA ARG A 178 18.44 -10.86 -16.25
C ARG A 178 19.02 -9.93 -15.20
N SER A 179 19.31 -8.70 -15.61
CA SER A 179 19.94 -7.65 -14.81
C SER A 179 19.38 -7.60 -13.39
N THR A 180 20.21 -7.19 -12.43
CA THR A 180 19.74 -7.11 -11.05
C THR A 180 18.58 -6.11 -10.89
N THR A 181 17.72 -6.29 -9.89
CA THR A 181 16.56 -5.42 -9.63
C THR A 181 16.93 -3.92 -9.56
N ARG A 182 18.11 -3.60 -9.01
CA ARG A 182 18.65 -2.22 -8.97
C ARG A 182 19.09 -1.70 -10.34
N GLU A 183 19.68 -2.53 -11.19
CA GLU A 183 20.03 -2.12 -12.56
C GLU A 183 18.77 -1.79 -13.36
N LEU A 184 17.76 -2.66 -13.25
CA LEU A 184 16.45 -2.43 -13.85
C LEU A 184 15.78 -1.15 -13.32
N LEU A 185 15.90 -0.86 -12.01
CA LEU A 185 15.43 0.40 -11.43
C LEU A 185 16.06 1.62 -12.11
N ALA A 186 17.37 1.61 -12.32
CA ALA A 186 18.06 2.71 -12.99
C ALA A 186 17.65 2.84 -14.47
N ASP A 187 17.54 1.71 -15.19
CA ASP A 187 17.13 1.71 -16.61
C ASP A 187 15.71 2.28 -16.78
N ILE A 188 14.79 1.88 -15.90
CA ILE A 188 13.42 2.41 -15.87
C ILE A 188 13.42 3.90 -15.55
N ALA A 189 14.18 4.30 -14.53
CA ALA A 189 14.24 5.70 -14.12
C ALA A 189 14.82 6.60 -15.22
N GLU A 190 15.89 6.16 -15.89
CA GLU A 190 16.49 6.86 -17.03
C GLU A 190 15.50 7.00 -18.19
N SER A 191 14.81 5.92 -18.56
CA SER A 191 13.81 5.94 -19.62
C SER A 191 12.65 6.88 -19.30
N LEU A 192 12.07 6.77 -18.10
CA LEU A 192 10.90 7.57 -17.71
C LEU A 192 11.25 9.04 -17.47
N ALA A 193 12.43 9.32 -16.90
CA ALA A 193 12.82 10.70 -16.64
C ALA A 193 13.17 11.44 -17.94
N GLY A 194 13.81 10.77 -18.91
CA GLY A 194 14.14 11.32 -20.23
C GLY A 194 12.93 11.51 -21.17
N GLU A 195 11.73 11.19 -20.70
CA GLU A 195 10.48 11.33 -21.43
C GLU A 195 9.79 12.70 -21.22
N ASP A 196 10.40 13.61 -20.45
CA ASP A 196 9.85 14.94 -20.12
C ASP A 196 8.41 14.85 -19.56
N ILE A 197 8.17 13.97 -18.59
CA ILE A 197 6.85 13.82 -17.96
C ILE A 197 6.50 15.12 -17.24
N ILE A 198 5.37 15.73 -17.59
CA ILE A 198 4.91 16.96 -16.96
C ILE A 198 3.96 16.61 -15.81
N GLY A 199 4.21 17.16 -14.62
CA GLY A 199 3.45 16.89 -13.39
C GLY A 199 2.05 17.50 -13.36
N VAL A 200 1.26 17.33 -14.41
CA VAL A 200 -0.10 17.86 -14.55
C VAL A 200 -1.08 16.75 -14.94
N PRO A 201 -2.36 16.82 -14.52
CA PRO A 201 -3.36 15.80 -14.84
C PRO A 201 -3.56 15.53 -16.34
N GLY A 202 -3.13 16.44 -17.21
CA GLY A 202 -3.20 16.26 -18.66
C GLY A 202 -2.22 15.21 -19.20
N ASP A 203 -1.07 15.01 -18.55
CA ASP A 203 -0.08 14.00 -18.94
C ASP A 203 -0.49 12.62 -18.43
N GLU A 204 -0.62 11.65 -19.34
CA GLU A 204 -1.04 10.28 -19.01
C GLU A 204 -0.03 9.56 -18.11
N ARG A 205 1.27 9.80 -18.35
CA ARG A 205 2.35 9.13 -17.61
C ARG A 205 2.38 9.62 -16.16
N TYR A 206 2.12 10.91 -15.96
CA TYR A 206 1.93 11.46 -14.62
C TYR A 206 0.70 10.86 -13.91
N ARG A 207 -0.41 10.64 -14.63
CA ARG A 207 -1.60 9.97 -14.07
C ARG A 207 -1.28 8.53 -13.64
N GLU A 208 -0.48 7.79 -14.40
CA GLU A 208 -0.04 6.44 -14.03
C GLU A 208 0.83 6.43 -12.77
N ILE A 209 1.73 7.40 -12.59
CA ILE A 209 2.48 7.59 -11.33
C ILE A 209 1.51 7.88 -10.17
N CYS A 210 0.51 8.73 -10.40
CA CYS A 210 -0.43 9.16 -9.37
C CYS A 210 -1.42 8.05 -8.97
N ARG A 211 -1.64 7.05 -9.83
CA ARG A 211 -2.62 5.96 -9.65
C ARG A 211 -2.45 5.19 -8.33
N TYR A 212 -1.24 5.11 -7.82
CA TYR A 212 -0.94 4.39 -6.57
C TYR A 212 -1.49 5.08 -5.32
N TRP A 213 -1.90 6.34 -5.42
CA TRP A 213 -2.38 7.14 -4.30
C TRP A 213 -3.88 7.41 -4.48
N PRO A 214 -4.73 6.90 -3.58
CA PRO A 214 -6.18 6.84 -3.79
C PRO A 214 -6.91 8.17 -3.53
N ASP A 215 -6.19 9.20 -3.08
CA ASP A 215 -6.73 10.49 -2.67
C ASP A 215 -7.39 11.22 -3.85
N SER A 216 -8.58 11.78 -3.65
CA SER A 216 -9.32 12.47 -4.72
C SER A 216 -8.61 13.71 -5.24
N ASP A 217 -7.81 14.36 -4.40
CA ASP A 217 -7.05 15.56 -4.73
C ASP A 217 -5.56 15.26 -4.95
N ILE A 218 -5.20 14.01 -5.26
CA ILE A 218 -3.80 13.59 -5.40
C ILE A 218 -2.98 14.49 -6.34
N HIS A 219 -3.55 14.90 -7.48
CA HIS A 219 -2.85 15.76 -8.43
C HIS A 219 -2.56 17.16 -7.87
N LYS A 220 -3.33 17.62 -6.89
CA LYS A 220 -3.09 18.88 -6.18
C LYS A 220 -2.02 18.69 -5.10
N VAL A 221 -2.08 17.58 -4.36
CA VAL A 221 -1.12 17.25 -3.30
C VAL A 221 0.29 17.03 -3.85
N LEU A 222 0.40 16.33 -4.98
CA LEU A 222 1.69 16.02 -5.60
C LEU A 222 2.23 17.09 -6.54
N LYS A 223 1.45 18.16 -6.80
CA LYS A 223 1.89 19.25 -7.65
C LYS A 223 3.18 19.84 -7.09
N ASN A 224 4.24 19.86 -7.90
CA ASN A 224 5.57 20.33 -7.50
C ASN A 224 6.20 19.52 -6.33
N SER A 225 5.72 18.32 -6.02
CA SER A 225 6.26 17.50 -4.90
C SER A 225 6.15 16.00 -5.19
N TRP A 226 6.28 15.62 -6.48
CA TRP A 226 6.08 14.24 -6.93
C TRP A 226 7.39 13.46 -7.15
N CYS A 227 8.54 13.98 -6.72
CA CYS A 227 9.83 13.27 -6.84
C CYS A 227 9.82 11.90 -6.15
N ALA A 228 9.30 11.81 -4.92
CA ALA A 228 9.19 10.55 -4.19
C ALA A 228 8.13 9.61 -4.80
N ALA A 229 7.04 10.15 -5.35
CA ALA A 229 6.05 9.36 -6.09
C ALA A 229 6.64 8.76 -7.39
N PHE A 230 7.50 9.50 -8.09
CA PHE A 230 8.25 9.02 -9.25
C PHE A 230 9.22 7.89 -8.87
N VAL A 231 10.01 8.06 -7.80
CA VAL A 231 10.92 7.01 -7.31
C VAL A 231 10.15 5.76 -6.89
N TYR A 232 9.01 5.93 -6.21
CA TYR A 232 8.11 4.83 -5.87
C TYR A 232 7.65 4.09 -7.13
N TYR A 233 7.17 4.82 -8.13
CA TYR A 233 6.71 4.23 -9.40
C TYR A 233 7.82 3.44 -10.11
N CYS A 234 9.03 3.99 -10.19
CA CYS A 234 10.19 3.29 -10.76
C CYS A 234 10.49 2.00 -9.97
N CYS A 235 10.43 2.04 -8.64
CA CYS A 235 10.60 0.86 -7.80
C CYS A 235 9.54 -0.21 -8.08
N LYS A 236 8.27 0.19 -8.25
CA LYS A 236 7.17 -0.74 -8.58
C LYS A 236 7.40 -1.43 -9.92
N LEU A 237 7.79 -0.69 -10.96
CA LEU A 237 8.07 -1.23 -12.28
C LEU A 237 9.33 -2.13 -12.29
N ALA A 238 10.32 -1.82 -11.46
CA ALA A 238 11.53 -2.64 -11.30
C ALA A 238 11.28 -3.96 -10.56
N GLY A 239 10.09 -4.14 -9.96
CA GLY A 239 9.70 -5.35 -9.23
C GLY A 239 9.83 -5.26 -7.71
N PHE A 240 10.19 -4.10 -7.15
CA PHE A 240 10.19 -3.93 -5.70
C PHE A 240 8.76 -3.95 -5.14
N ARG A 241 8.56 -4.84 -4.16
CA ARG A 241 7.30 -4.99 -3.45
C ARG A 241 7.27 -4.07 -2.24
N LEU A 242 6.77 -2.85 -2.45
CA LEU A 242 6.57 -1.84 -1.40
C LEU A 242 5.06 -1.54 -1.24
N PRO A 243 4.54 -1.41 0.00
CA PRO A 243 3.23 -0.81 0.24
C PRO A 243 3.28 0.70 0.02
N ILE A 244 2.12 1.38 -0.02
CA ILE A 244 2.08 2.85 -0.17
C ILE A 244 2.64 3.60 1.05
N ARG A 245 2.68 2.95 2.22
CA ARG A 245 3.28 3.43 3.47
C ARG A 245 3.83 2.24 4.22
N TYR A 246 5.07 2.33 4.71
CA TYR A 246 5.58 1.33 5.63
C TYR A 246 4.77 1.35 6.93
N PRO A 247 4.41 0.20 7.53
CA PRO A 247 3.61 0.17 8.75
C PRO A 247 4.17 1.12 9.83
N ASN A 248 3.29 1.92 10.42
CA ASN A 248 3.60 2.93 11.45
C ASN A 248 4.53 4.09 11.02
N GLY A 249 5.04 4.12 9.79
CA GLY A 249 6.00 5.14 9.32
C GLY A 249 5.41 6.55 9.26
N VAL A 250 6.22 7.60 9.22
CA VAL A 250 5.79 9.00 9.35
C VAL A 250 4.82 9.47 8.27
N CYS A 251 4.97 9.00 7.04
CA CYS A 251 4.11 9.32 5.91
C CYS A 251 4.11 8.21 4.84
N ARG A 252 3.41 8.43 3.73
CA ARG A 252 3.42 7.52 2.56
C ARG A 252 4.73 7.69 1.77
N PHE A 253 5.12 6.68 0.98
CA PHE A 253 6.30 6.73 0.10
C PHE A 253 6.21 7.78 -1.03
N ALA A 254 5.08 8.49 -1.13
CA ALA A 254 4.99 9.72 -1.91
C ALA A 254 5.75 10.91 -1.27
N GLY A 255 6.29 10.77 -0.07
CA GLY A 255 7.13 11.77 0.60
C GLY A 255 8.53 11.24 0.94
N VAL A 256 9.54 12.10 0.82
CA VAL A 256 10.97 11.74 1.02
C VAL A 256 11.25 11.22 2.43
N ALA A 257 10.58 11.77 3.45
CA ALA A 257 10.74 11.35 4.84
C ALA A 257 10.43 9.86 5.06
N ALA A 258 9.44 9.30 4.35
CA ALA A 258 9.12 7.88 4.44
C ALA A 258 10.26 6.98 3.94
N TRP A 259 10.94 7.39 2.86
CA TRP A 259 12.09 6.66 2.32
C TRP A 259 13.26 6.65 3.29
N LEU A 260 13.57 7.82 3.88
CA LEU A 260 14.67 7.95 4.81
C LEU A 260 14.44 7.12 6.08
N GLU A 261 13.27 7.26 6.70
CA GLU A 261 12.90 6.49 7.89
C GLU A 261 12.96 4.99 7.60
N TRP A 262 12.27 4.56 6.54
CA TRP A 262 12.20 3.15 6.16
C TRP A 262 13.60 2.56 5.90
N ALA A 263 14.50 3.30 5.25
CA ALA A 263 15.85 2.83 4.97
C ALA A 263 16.77 2.79 6.20
N GLN A 264 16.39 3.43 7.31
CA GLN A 264 17.15 3.46 8.56
C GLN A 264 16.67 2.42 9.59
N LEU A 265 15.56 1.73 9.32
CA LEU A 265 15.05 0.71 10.22
C LEU A 265 16.04 -0.44 10.40
N PRO A 266 16.08 -1.09 11.59
CA PRO A 266 16.99 -2.21 11.84
C PRO A 266 16.85 -3.36 10.85
N GLU A 267 15.63 -3.64 10.38
CA GLU A 267 15.32 -4.73 9.45
C GLU A 267 15.72 -4.44 7.99
N THR A 268 15.88 -3.17 7.61
CA THR A 268 16.26 -2.77 6.25
C THR A 268 17.73 -2.34 6.20
N GLY A 269 18.14 -1.38 7.04
CA GLY A 269 19.52 -0.89 7.12
C GLY A 269 20.11 -0.44 5.78
N PHE A 270 19.28 0.09 4.88
CA PHE A 270 19.66 0.44 3.50
C PHE A 270 20.26 1.84 3.36
N PHE A 271 20.21 2.68 4.39
CA PHE A 271 20.69 4.06 4.34
C PHE A 271 22.19 4.17 4.64
N TYR A 272 22.90 4.88 3.76
CA TYR A 272 24.32 5.20 3.89
C TYR A 272 24.49 6.72 3.81
N LYS A 273 25.15 7.31 4.81
CA LYS A 273 25.41 8.76 4.81
C LYS A 273 26.37 9.14 3.68
N ASP A 274 26.22 10.34 3.13
CA ASP A 274 27.21 10.85 2.18
C ASP A 274 28.60 10.92 2.82
N GLY A 275 29.62 10.46 2.09
CA GLY A 275 30.98 10.33 2.60
C GLY A 275 31.21 9.21 3.62
N GLN A 276 30.25 8.31 3.86
CA GLN A 276 30.44 7.17 4.75
C GLN A 276 31.57 6.25 4.25
N ASN A 277 32.51 5.93 5.15
CA ASN A 277 33.64 5.05 4.85
C ASN A 277 33.16 3.68 4.34
N GLY A 278 33.75 3.24 3.22
CA GLY A 278 33.44 1.93 2.62
C GLY A 278 32.17 1.90 1.78
N PHE A 279 31.51 3.03 1.56
CA PHE A 279 30.37 3.14 0.65
C PHE A 279 30.72 4.02 -0.56
N THR A 280 30.38 3.53 -1.74
CA THR A 280 30.44 4.31 -2.99
C THR A 280 29.09 4.18 -3.69
N PRO A 281 28.42 5.30 -4.03
CA PRO A 281 27.15 5.27 -4.75
C PRO A 281 27.30 4.53 -6.08
N GLN A 282 26.29 3.77 -6.45
CA GLN A 282 26.24 2.99 -7.67
C GLN A 282 24.95 3.27 -8.42
N ARG A 283 24.95 2.95 -9.72
CA ARG A 283 23.73 2.92 -10.52
C ARG A 283 22.65 2.09 -9.81
N GLY A 284 21.44 2.65 -9.73
CA GLY A 284 20.30 2.02 -9.05
C GLY A 284 20.23 2.29 -7.54
N ASP A 285 21.19 3.01 -6.96
CA ASP A 285 20.99 3.59 -5.63
C ASP A 285 20.04 4.79 -5.72
N ILE A 286 19.29 5.03 -4.66
CA ILE A 286 18.43 6.20 -4.53
C ILE A 286 19.20 7.26 -3.75
N VAL A 287 19.18 8.51 -4.19
CA VAL A 287 19.83 9.64 -3.51
C VAL A 287 18.80 10.48 -2.78
N ILE A 288 19.10 10.85 -1.53
CA ILE A 288 18.30 11.74 -0.70
C ILE A 288 19.07 13.05 -0.55
N TYR A 289 18.41 14.16 -0.89
CA TYR A 289 18.96 15.50 -0.76
C TYR A 289 18.45 16.19 0.49
N ASP A 290 19.27 17.06 1.07
CA ASP A 290 18.93 17.91 2.21
C ASP A 290 19.07 19.38 1.83
N LYS A 291 17.95 20.12 1.90
CA LYS A 291 17.86 21.56 1.62
C LYS A 291 18.33 21.94 0.22
N LEU A 292 17.95 21.13 -0.77
CA LEU A 292 18.30 21.37 -2.17
C LEU A 292 17.34 22.36 -2.85
N LEU A 293 16.05 22.24 -2.57
CA LEU A 293 14.94 22.99 -3.20
C LEU A 293 14.22 23.93 -2.21
N SER A 294 14.39 23.71 -0.91
CA SER A 294 13.76 24.44 0.19
C SER A 294 14.64 24.45 1.44
N ASP A 295 14.24 25.16 2.50
CA ASP A 295 14.92 25.12 3.80
C ASP A 295 14.50 23.92 4.67
N GLU A 296 13.53 23.13 4.20
CA GLU A 296 13.06 21.93 4.89
C GLU A 296 14.07 20.79 4.79
N PRO A 297 14.19 19.95 5.83
CA PRO A 297 15.07 18.80 5.78
C PRO A 297 14.56 17.76 4.78
N HIS A 298 15.50 17.13 4.07
CA HIS A 298 15.27 15.92 3.27
C HIS A 298 14.26 16.16 2.15
N ASP A 299 14.43 17.25 1.42
CA ASP A 299 13.38 17.87 0.59
C ASP A 299 13.29 17.31 -0.83
N HIS A 300 14.26 16.49 -1.25
CA HIS A 300 14.28 15.93 -2.59
C HIS A 300 14.90 14.53 -2.67
N ILE A 301 14.54 13.79 -3.73
CA ILE A 301 14.94 12.41 -3.96
C ILE A 301 15.08 12.12 -5.46
N GLY A 302 16.04 11.27 -5.82
CA GLY A 302 16.30 10.83 -7.19
C GLY A 302 16.91 9.43 -7.26
N ILE A 303 17.16 8.94 -8.47
CA ILE A 303 17.81 7.65 -8.71
C ILE A 303 19.15 7.88 -9.42
N ILE A 304 20.21 7.27 -8.90
CA ILE A 304 21.56 7.36 -9.47
C ILE A 304 21.64 6.53 -10.75
N LEU A 305 22.08 7.15 -11.84
CA LEU A 305 22.34 6.51 -13.13
C LEU A 305 23.83 6.24 -13.37
N SER A 306 24.68 7.17 -12.92
CA SER A 306 26.14 7.04 -12.88
C SER A 306 26.72 7.93 -11.78
N CYS A 307 27.92 7.59 -11.30
CA CYS A 307 28.62 8.36 -10.29
C CYS A 307 30.06 8.62 -10.76
N GLU A 308 30.39 9.90 -10.90
CA GLU A 308 31.73 10.39 -11.24
C GLU A 308 32.39 11.04 -10.01
N ASP A 309 33.62 11.52 -10.13
CA ASP A 309 34.36 12.08 -8.98
C ASP A 309 33.68 13.32 -8.39
N THR A 310 33.16 14.21 -9.23
CA THR A 310 32.60 15.51 -8.83
C THR A 310 31.09 15.63 -9.03
N GLN A 311 30.49 14.75 -9.83
CA GLN A 311 29.09 14.81 -10.21
C GLN A 311 28.43 13.42 -10.21
N ILE A 312 27.11 13.42 -10.10
CA ILE A 312 26.25 12.24 -10.26
C ILE A 312 25.25 12.52 -11.37
N LEU A 313 25.07 11.56 -12.27
CA LEU A 313 23.95 11.57 -13.21
C LEU A 313 22.74 10.98 -12.49
N VAL A 314 21.62 11.72 -12.49
CA VAL A 314 20.41 11.33 -11.77
C VAL A 314 19.18 11.42 -12.65
N ALA A 315 18.24 10.52 -12.41
CA ALA A 315 16.87 10.58 -12.89
C ALA A 315 15.96 11.09 -11.77
N GLU A 316 15.22 12.16 -12.03
CA GLU A 316 14.33 12.79 -11.05
C GLU A 316 12.95 13.06 -11.64
N GLY A 317 11.91 12.94 -10.80
CA GLY A 317 10.53 13.26 -11.20
C GLY A 317 10.18 14.74 -11.14
N ASN A 318 10.79 15.55 -10.28
CA ASN A 318 10.44 16.97 -10.14
C ASN A 318 11.70 17.83 -10.14
N ARG A 319 12.29 18.00 -11.33
CA ARG A 319 13.52 18.75 -11.48
C ARG A 319 13.34 20.19 -11.01
N ASP A 320 14.18 20.60 -10.05
CA ASP A 320 14.33 21.98 -9.56
C ASP A 320 13.00 22.67 -9.20
N ASN A 321 12.02 21.88 -8.73
CA ASN A 321 10.67 22.32 -8.41
C ASN A 321 9.86 22.92 -9.59
N GLN A 322 10.23 22.56 -10.82
CA GLN A 322 9.62 23.05 -12.06
C GLN A 322 8.58 22.09 -12.64
N ASN A 323 8.25 21.01 -11.92
CA ASN A 323 7.14 20.11 -12.21
C ASN A 323 7.28 19.30 -13.51
N TYR A 324 8.50 18.88 -13.85
CA TYR A 324 8.78 17.91 -14.91
C TYR A 324 9.88 16.93 -14.49
N SER A 325 9.90 15.75 -15.11
CA SER A 325 10.96 14.76 -14.94
C SER A 325 12.15 15.04 -15.85
N ASP A 326 13.35 14.68 -15.42
CA ASP A 326 14.55 14.84 -16.26
C ASP A 326 15.73 13.96 -15.83
N VAL A 327 16.68 13.77 -16.74
CA VAL A 327 17.99 13.15 -16.52
C VAL A 327 19.09 14.19 -16.64
N PHE A 328 19.82 14.43 -15.56
CA PHE A 328 20.84 15.48 -15.54
C PHE A 328 21.89 15.28 -14.45
N TYR A 329 22.95 16.08 -14.50
CA TYR A 329 24.03 16.03 -13.52
C TYR A 329 23.75 16.92 -12.31
N ARG A 330 24.01 16.40 -11.11
CA ARG A 330 24.13 17.17 -9.86
C ARG A 330 25.53 17.08 -9.28
N GLU A 331 25.95 18.14 -8.60
CA GLU A 331 27.23 18.17 -7.86
C GLU A 331 27.21 17.15 -6.72
N ARG A 332 28.30 16.40 -6.55
CA ARG A 332 28.51 15.55 -5.38
C ARG A 332 28.82 16.38 -4.15
N GLN A 333 28.59 15.82 -2.97
CA GLN A 333 28.92 16.40 -1.66
C GLN A 333 28.21 17.72 -1.34
N ARG A 334 27.26 18.13 -2.19
CA ARG A 334 26.49 19.36 -2.02
C ARG A 334 25.02 19.03 -1.91
N PHE A 335 24.42 19.39 -0.77
CA PHE A 335 23.02 19.12 -0.46
C PHE A 335 22.64 17.63 -0.51
N ILE A 336 23.59 16.68 -0.48
CA ILE A 336 23.30 15.25 -0.40
C ILE A 336 23.31 14.83 1.06
N LEU A 337 22.20 14.27 1.54
CA LEU A 337 22.13 13.66 2.87
C LEU A 337 22.79 12.29 2.88
N GLY A 338 22.50 11.49 1.86
CA GLY A 338 22.98 10.12 1.72
C GLY A 338 22.25 9.36 0.63
N TYR A 339 22.45 8.06 0.63
CA TYR A 339 21.98 7.14 -0.40
C TYR A 339 21.25 5.96 0.23
N ILE A 340 20.23 5.46 -0.45
CA ILE A 340 19.49 4.26 -0.09
C ILE A 340 19.86 3.19 -1.12
N ARG A 341 20.46 2.10 -0.65
CA ARG A 341 20.76 0.91 -1.47
C ARG A 341 19.82 -0.21 -1.07
N ILE A 342 18.71 -0.35 -1.79
CA ILE A 342 17.76 -1.45 -1.59
C ILE A 342 18.42 -2.76 -2.04
N SER A 343 18.37 -3.80 -1.21
CA SER A 343 18.87 -5.13 -1.60
C SER A 343 18.14 -5.64 -2.86
N ASN A 344 18.87 -6.26 -3.80
CA ASN A 344 18.27 -6.89 -4.98
C ASN A 344 17.28 -8.02 -4.60
N ASP A 345 17.53 -8.66 -3.46
CA ASP A 345 16.72 -9.75 -2.91
C ASP A 345 15.71 -9.25 -1.86
N TYR A 346 15.45 -7.93 -1.81
CA TYR A 346 14.52 -7.37 -0.81
C TYR A 346 13.13 -8.00 -0.95
N GLN A 347 12.68 -8.59 0.16
CA GLN A 347 11.31 -9.04 0.33
C GLN A 347 10.67 -8.25 1.45
N TYR A 348 9.46 -7.76 1.21
CA TYR A 348 8.69 -7.11 2.26
C TYR A 348 8.33 -8.12 3.34
N GLU A 349 8.79 -7.85 4.56
CA GLU A 349 8.41 -8.58 5.75
C GLU A 349 8.00 -7.60 6.84
N TRP A 350 6.91 -7.91 7.54
CA TRP A 350 6.47 -7.13 8.70
C TRP A 350 6.08 -8.07 9.83
N CYS A 351 6.81 -7.99 10.94
CA CYS A 351 6.58 -8.80 12.13
C CYS A 351 6.05 -8.01 13.33
N GLY A 352 5.92 -6.68 13.20
CA GLY A 352 5.55 -5.78 14.28
C GLY A 352 4.04 -5.66 14.52
N GLU A 353 3.70 -4.83 15.49
CA GLU A 353 2.31 -4.46 15.78
C GLU A 353 1.92 -3.21 14.98
N TYR A 354 0.80 -3.29 14.26
CA TYR A 354 0.23 -2.13 13.58
C TYR A 354 -0.47 -1.21 14.59
N ILE A 355 0.01 0.03 14.64
CA ILE A 355 -0.47 1.11 15.49
C ILE A 355 -0.94 2.23 14.55
N PRO A 356 -2.22 2.25 14.17
CA PRO A 356 -2.72 3.26 13.28
C PRO A 356 -2.65 4.64 13.97
N ASN A 357 -1.97 5.59 13.31
CA ASN A 357 -1.94 6.99 13.74
C ASN A 357 -3.27 7.66 13.39
N THR A 358 -4.32 7.36 14.15
CA THR A 358 -5.66 7.97 14.04
C THR A 358 -5.72 9.31 14.76
#